data_AF-A0A7S0YEG0-F1
#
_entry.id   AF-A0A7S0YEG0-F1
#
_cell.length_a   1.000
_cell.length_b   1.000
_cell.length_c   1.000
_cell.angle_alpha   90.00
_cell.angle_beta   90.00
_cell.angle_gamma   90.00
#
_symmetry.space_group_name_H-M   'P 1'
#
loop_
_entity.id
_entity.type
_entity.pdbx_description
1 polymer ?
#
loop_
_entity_poly.entity_id
_entity_poly.type
_entity_poly.pdbx_seq_one_letter_code
_entity_poly.pdbx_strand_id
1 'polypeptide(L)'
;AEMKEELTVGDRTSKQPMCQWMQKGTCKMGHKCQARHSRTRRTDVCKHWLRSQCKKGDLCEYLHQYDMTRMPLCHFFTEGQCTKDDCQFLHIRPEDKVIECPWYARGFCKHGPKCRKKHARKELCGAY
;
A
#
# COMPACT_ATOMS: atom_id res chain seq x y z
N ALA A 1 25.38 39.86 7.98
CA ALA A 1 25.60 39.24 6.67
C ALA A 1 24.59 38.11 6.52
N GLU A 2 23.48 38.39 5.84
CA GLU A 2 22.70 37.35 5.14
C GLU A 2 23.67 36.64 4.17
N MET A 3 23.55 35.35 3.85
CA MET A 3 22.67 34.77 2.82
C MET A 3 23.36 33.47 2.34
N LYS A 4 22.78 32.35 1.89
CA LYS A 4 21.44 31.85 1.54
C LYS A 4 21.54 30.32 1.69
N GLU A 5 20.57 29.65 2.33
CA GLU A 5 20.43 28.20 2.18
C GLU A 5 19.86 27.91 0.78
N GLU A 6 20.62 27.15 0.00
CA GLU A 6 20.28 26.82 -1.39
C GLU A 6 19.03 25.94 -1.45
N LEU A 7 18.00 26.47 -2.12
CA LEU A 7 16.73 25.81 -2.36
C LEU A 7 16.92 24.67 -3.38
N THR A 8 17.26 23.47 -2.90
CA THR A 8 17.16 22.26 -3.72
C THR A 8 15.69 22.02 -4.06
N VAL A 9 15.40 21.73 -5.33
CA VAL A 9 14.06 21.37 -5.84
C VAL A 9 13.69 20.01 -5.24
N GLY A 10 13.25 20.03 -3.98
CA GLY A 10 13.03 18.85 -3.15
C GLY A 10 11.59 18.38 -3.22
N ASP A 11 11.45 17.09 -3.56
CA ASP A 11 10.29 16.24 -3.30
C ASP A 11 9.58 16.65 -2.00
N ARG A 12 8.31 17.04 -2.10
CA ARG A 12 7.48 17.48 -0.95
C ARG A 12 7.22 16.29 -0.04
N THR A 13 8.19 16.04 0.83
CA THR A 13 8.21 14.95 1.79
C THR A 13 6.90 14.87 2.58
N SER A 14 6.49 13.63 2.86
CA SER A 14 5.24 13.22 3.54
C SER A 14 4.89 13.93 4.87
N LYS A 15 5.73 14.83 5.37
CA LYS A 15 5.55 15.58 6.63
C LYS A 15 4.64 16.82 6.51
N GLN A 16 4.29 17.26 5.30
CA GLN A 16 3.37 18.40 5.13
C GLN A 16 1.92 18.02 5.45
N PRO A 17 1.15 18.89 6.13
CA PRO A 17 -0.26 18.64 6.41
C PRO A 17 -1.10 18.58 5.13
N MET A 18 -2.20 17.82 5.16
CA MET A 18 -3.16 17.79 4.06
C MET A 18 -3.82 19.17 3.90
N CYS A 19 -3.93 19.65 2.67
CA CYS A 19 -4.61 20.91 2.38
C CYS A 19 -6.12 20.78 2.64
N GLN A 20 -6.59 21.49 3.66
CA GLN A 20 -8.01 21.47 4.05
C GLN A 20 -8.91 22.06 2.95
N TRP A 21 -8.44 23.07 2.22
CA TRP A 21 -9.18 23.65 1.09
C TRP A 21 -9.23 22.72 -0.11
N MET A 22 -8.22 21.87 -0.32
CA MET A 22 -8.25 20.87 -1.39
C MET A 22 -9.26 19.76 -1.08
N GLN A 23 -9.36 19.34 0.18
CA GLN A 23 -10.41 18.40 0.62
C GLN A 23 -11.82 18.97 0.38
N LYS A 24 -12.00 20.29 0.53
CA LYS A 24 -13.26 20.99 0.26
C LYS A 24 -13.44 21.41 -1.22
N GLY A 25 -12.47 21.12 -2.10
CA GLY A 25 -12.51 21.49 -3.51
C GLY A 25 -12.32 22.98 -3.82
N THR A 26 -11.94 23.80 -2.85
CA THR A 26 -11.83 25.27 -2.96
C THR A 26 -10.40 25.79 -3.05
N CYS A 27 -9.39 24.91 -3.11
CA CYS A 27 -8.00 25.34 -3.15
C CYS A 27 -7.62 25.97 -4.49
N LYS A 28 -7.31 27.28 -4.47
CA LYS A 28 -6.89 28.06 -5.65
C LYS A 28 -5.39 27.93 -5.99
N MET A 29 -4.58 27.35 -5.10
CA MET A 29 -3.13 27.26 -5.26
C MET A 29 -2.67 26.08 -6.14
N GLY A 30 -3.53 25.08 -6.38
CA GLY A 30 -3.20 23.92 -7.21
C GLY A 30 -1.87 23.27 -6.82
N HIS A 31 -1.00 23.00 -7.79
CA HIS A 31 0.33 22.42 -7.56
C HIS A 31 1.31 23.34 -6.80
N LYS A 32 1.03 24.64 -6.67
CA LYS A 32 1.87 25.57 -5.90
C LYS A 32 1.55 25.57 -4.41
N CYS A 33 0.50 24.85 -3.98
CA CYS A 33 0.15 24.79 -2.57
C CYS A 33 1.27 24.14 -1.75
N GLN A 34 1.61 24.75 -0.61
CA GLN A 34 2.59 24.21 0.34
C GLN A 34 2.05 23.02 1.14
N ALA A 35 0.72 22.82 1.13
CA ALA A 35 0.08 21.69 1.78
C ALA A 35 -0.20 20.58 0.77
N ARG A 36 -0.24 19.32 1.24
CA ARG A 36 -0.39 18.15 0.35
C ARG A 36 -1.79 18.10 -0.24
N HIS A 37 -1.86 17.92 -1.56
CA HIS A 37 -3.10 17.75 -2.30
C HIS A 37 -3.32 16.27 -2.62
N SER A 38 -4.12 15.56 -1.82
CA SER A 38 -4.57 14.20 -2.15
C SER A 38 -6.09 14.15 -2.20
N ARG A 39 -6.65 13.74 -3.35
CA ARG A 39 -8.09 13.58 -3.55
C ARG A 39 -8.63 12.25 -3.01
N THR A 40 -7.77 11.23 -2.90
CA THR A 40 -8.14 9.87 -2.47
C THR A 40 -7.16 9.36 -1.42
N ARG A 41 -7.63 8.45 -0.55
CA ARG A 41 -6.77 7.70 0.37
C ARG A 41 -5.95 6.71 -0.46
N ARG A 42 -4.67 7.01 -0.64
CA ARG A 42 -3.74 6.21 -1.44
C ARG A 42 -3.44 4.91 -0.68
N THR A 43 -3.68 3.75 -1.32
CA THR A 43 -3.56 2.43 -0.68
C THR A 43 -2.15 1.87 -0.77
N ASP A 44 -1.51 2.01 -1.93
CA ASP A 44 -0.25 1.35 -2.24
C ASP A 44 0.82 2.33 -2.75
N VAL A 45 2.09 1.97 -2.56
CA VAL A 45 3.26 2.76 -3.00
C VAL A 45 3.36 2.80 -4.52
N CYS A 46 3.65 3.99 -5.05
CA CYS A 46 3.80 4.23 -6.47
C CYS A 46 5.09 3.57 -7.01
N LYS A 47 4.94 2.54 -7.84
CA LYS A 47 6.08 1.87 -8.50
C LYS A 47 6.97 2.81 -9.32
N HIS A 48 6.39 3.86 -9.92
CA HIS A 48 7.15 4.82 -10.73
C HIS A 48 7.90 5.84 -9.87
N TRP A 49 7.37 6.17 -8.70
CA TRP A 49 8.04 7.07 -7.75
C TRP A 49 9.28 6.42 -7.14
N LEU A 50 9.22 5.12 -6.82
CA LEU A 50 10.40 4.35 -6.36
C LEU A 50 11.58 4.41 -7.34
N ARG A 51 11.31 4.64 -8.63
CA ARG A 51 12.31 4.77 -9.70
C ARG A 51 12.56 6.23 -10.12
N SER A 52 11.97 7.19 -9.42
CA SER A 52 12.01 8.63 -9.75
C SER A 52 11.48 8.97 -11.15
N GLN A 53 10.55 8.17 -11.68
CA GLN A 53 9.95 8.33 -13.01
C GLN A 53 8.48 8.78 -12.97
N CYS A 54 7.94 9.08 -11.80
CA CYS A 54 6.55 9.51 -11.68
C CYS A 54 6.36 10.97 -12.14
N LYS A 55 5.63 11.16 -13.24
CA LYS A 55 5.29 12.50 -13.77
C LYS A 55 4.06 13.15 -13.11
N LYS A 56 3.26 12.36 -12.37
CA LYS A 56 1.99 12.82 -11.76
C LYS A 56 2.19 13.65 -10.49
N GLY A 57 3.37 13.61 -9.86
CA GLY A 57 3.67 14.36 -8.64
C GLY A 57 2.61 14.20 -7.56
N ASP A 58 2.13 15.31 -7.00
CA ASP A 58 1.08 15.34 -5.97
C ASP A 58 -0.28 14.80 -6.45
N LEU A 59 -0.55 14.78 -7.75
CA LEU A 59 -1.78 14.23 -8.32
C LEU A 59 -1.70 12.71 -8.57
N CYS A 60 -0.60 12.06 -8.19
CA CYS A 60 -0.51 10.62 -8.27
C CYS A 60 -1.53 9.94 -7.35
N GLU A 61 -2.24 8.94 -7.89
CA GLU A 61 -3.21 8.12 -7.16
C GLU A 61 -2.54 7.15 -6.16
N TYR A 62 -1.22 6.97 -6.28
CA TYR A 62 -0.40 6.08 -5.46
C TYR A 62 0.46 6.87 -4.45
N LEU A 63 0.88 6.21 -3.36
CA LEU A 63 1.70 6.81 -2.30
C LEU A 63 3.11 7.15 -2.84
N HIS A 64 3.55 8.38 -2.58
CA HIS A 64 4.94 8.81 -2.74
C HIS A 64 5.58 8.82 -1.36
N GLN A 65 5.61 7.65 -0.75
CA GLN A 65 6.20 7.42 0.57
C GLN A 65 6.69 5.99 0.60
N TYR A 66 7.85 5.77 1.20
CA TYR A 66 8.36 4.44 1.42
C TYR A 66 7.65 3.82 2.62
N ASP A 67 6.87 2.78 2.37
CA ASP A 67 6.14 2.02 3.37
C ASP A 67 6.04 0.55 2.92
N MET A 68 6.76 -0.32 3.61
CA MET A 68 6.84 -1.75 3.26
C MET A 68 5.50 -2.46 3.42
N THR A 69 4.62 -2.00 4.31
CA THR A 69 3.30 -2.63 4.52
C THR A 69 2.33 -2.37 3.38
N ARG A 70 2.58 -1.31 2.60
CA ARG A 70 1.75 -0.84 1.49
C ARG A 70 2.48 -0.94 0.16
N MET A 71 3.54 -1.75 0.10
CA MET A 71 4.29 -1.92 -1.13
C MET A 71 3.47 -2.76 -2.13
N PRO A 72 3.50 -2.46 -3.44
CA PRO A 72 2.82 -3.28 -4.41
C PRO A 72 3.37 -4.72 -4.45
N LEU A 73 2.55 -5.64 -4.95
CA LEU A 73 2.90 -7.04 -5.14
C LEU A 73 4.05 -7.21 -6.14
N CYS A 74 4.91 -8.19 -5.88
CA CYS A 74 5.96 -8.59 -6.81
C CYS A 74 5.36 -9.40 -7.96
N HIS A 75 5.38 -8.84 -9.17
CA HIS A 75 4.89 -9.53 -10.37
C HIS A 75 5.70 -10.80 -10.67
N PHE A 76 7.04 -10.73 -10.57
CA PHE A 76 7.89 -11.89 -10.80
C PHE A 76 7.69 -13.01 -9.77
N PHE A 77 7.31 -12.66 -8.53
CA PHE A 77 7.00 -13.67 -7.52
C PHE A 77 5.70 -14.39 -7.84
N THR A 78 4.68 -13.67 -8.34
CA THR A 78 3.43 -14.30 -8.80
C THR A 78 3.64 -15.25 -9.97
N GLU A 79 4.70 -15.06 -10.75
CA GLU A 79 5.10 -15.92 -11.88
C GLU A 79 6.15 -16.98 -11.48
N GLY A 80 6.60 -17.00 -10.21
CA GLY A 80 7.62 -17.94 -9.72
C GLY A 80 9.05 -17.66 -10.20
N GLN A 81 9.31 -16.48 -10.76
CA GLN A 81 10.60 -16.09 -11.34
C GLN A 81 11.39 -15.08 -10.49
N CYS A 82 10.89 -14.71 -9.31
CA CYS A 82 11.63 -13.82 -8.42
C CYS A 82 12.78 -14.56 -7.75
N THR A 83 14.02 -14.16 -8.05
CA THR A 83 15.25 -14.73 -7.49
C THR A 83 15.89 -13.89 -6.39
N LYS A 84 15.26 -12.77 -6.03
CA LYS A 84 15.78 -11.84 -5.02
C LYS A 84 15.17 -12.15 -3.66
N ASP A 85 16.00 -12.54 -2.70
CA ASP A 85 15.59 -12.70 -1.30
C ASP A 85 15.18 -11.37 -0.66
N ASP A 86 15.93 -10.29 -0.92
CA ASP A 86 15.58 -8.93 -0.47
C ASP A 86 14.78 -8.16 -1.54
N CYS A 87 13.63 -8.73 -1.91
CA CYS A 87 12.72 -8.08 -2.84
C CYS A 87 11.94 -6.97 -2.14
N GLN A 88 12.03 -5.75 -2.68
CA GLN A 88 11.30 -4.61 -2.14
C GLN A 88 9.79 -4.79 -2.25
N PHE A 89 9.29 -5.57 -3.23
CA PHE A 89 7.87 -5.80 -3.46
C PHE A 89 7.31 -6.96 -2.62
N LEU A 90 6.01 -6.92 -2.31
CA LEU A 90 5.40 -7.95 -1.47
C LEU A 90 5.32 -9.32 -2.16
N HIS A 91 5.84 -10.35 -1.49
CA HIS A 91 5.72 -11.76 -1.87
C HIS A 91 4.52 -12.38 -1.13
N ILE A 92 3.33 -12.33 -1.76
CA ILE A 92 2.12 -12.97 -1.23
C ILE A 92 1.85 -14.23 -2.03
N ARG A 93 1.91 -15.40 -1.39
CA ARG A 93 1.53 -16.64 -2.05
C ARG A 93 0.03 -16.70 -2.28
N PRO A 94 -0.45 -17.29 -3.39
CA PRO A 94 -1.88 -17.47 -3.62
C PRO A 94 -2.59 -18.14 -2.45
N GLU A 95 -1.94 -19.11 -1.79
CA GLU A 95 -2.44 -19.82 -0.61
C GLU A 95 -2.68 -18.90 0.60
N ASP A 96 -1.84 -17.88 0.77
CA ASP A 96 -1.96 -16.88 1.84
C ASP A 96 -3.10 -15.90 1.57
N LYS A 97 -3.51 -15.75 0.30
CA LYS A 97 -4.72 -15.00 -0.10
C LYS A 97 -6.01 -15.77 0.10
N VAL A 98 -5.96 -17.09 0.35
CA VAL A 98 -7.17 -17.88 0.53
C VAL A 98 -7.80 -17.53 1.87
N ILE A 99 -8.83 -16.68 1.79
CA ILE A 99 -9.66 -16.31 2.94
C ILE A 99 -10.24 -17.59 3.54
N GLU A 100 -9.98 -17.77 4.83
CA GLU A 100 -10.52 -18.89 5.61
C GLU A 100 -12.04 -18.93 5.51
N CYS A 101 -12.61 -20.14 5.50
CA CYS A 101 -14.06 -20.29 5.44
C CYS A 101 -14.69 -19.73 6.73
N PRO A 102 -15.51 -18.65 6.66
CA PRO A 102 -16.11 -18.07 7.87
C PRO A 102 -17.04 -19.04 8.59
N TRP A 103 -17.66 -19.97 7.85
CA TRP A 103 -18.54 -20.99 8.39
C TRP A 103 -17.75 -22.07 9.14
N TYR A 104 -16.69 -22.59 8.52
CA TYR A 104 -15.81 -23.56 9.19
C TYR A 104 -15.11 -22.95 10.40
N ALA A 105 -14.70 -21.67 10.33
CA ALA A 105 -14.11 -20.95 11.45
C ALA A 105 -15.06 -20.81 12.66
N ARG A 106 -16.38 -20.81 12.41
CA ARG A 106 -17.44 -20.86 13.44
C ARG A 106 -17.73 -22.28 13.95
N GLY A 107 -17.11 -23.30 13.35
CA GLY A 107 -17.21 -24.69 13.79
C GLY A 107 -17.76 -25.64 12.73
N PHE A 108 -18.63 -25.18 11.81
CA PHE A 108 -19.26 -26.06 10.83
C PHE A 108 -19.46 -25.38 9.47
N CYS A 109 -19.04 -26.07 8.40
CA CYS A 109 -19.27 -25.65 7.03
C CYS A 109 -20.19 -26.66 6.31
N LYS A 110 -21.34 -26.19 5.84
CA LYS A 110 -22.32 -27.00 5.08
C LYS A 110 -21.78 -27.62 3.79
N HIS A 111 -20.72 -27.04 3.22
CA HIS A 111 -20.08 -27.55 2.00
C HIS A 111 -19.07 -28.67 2.29
N GLY A 112 -18.79 -28.93 3.58
CA GLY A 112 -17.89 -29.99 4.00
C GLY A 112 -16.52 -29.92 3.31
N PRO A 113 -15.91 -31.05 2.95
CA PRO A 113 -14.59 -31.08 2.31
C PRO A 113 -14.57 -30.50 0.89
N LYS A 114 -15.73 -30.25 0.27
CA LYS A 114 -15.83 -29.66 -1.07
C LYS A 114 -15.86 -28.12 -1.05
N CYS A 115 -15.63 -27.49 0.11
CA CYS A 115 -15.65 -26.04 0.21
C CYS A 115 -14.46 -25.42 -0.55
N ARG A 116 -14.75 -24.38 -1.36
CA ARG A 116 -13.72 -23.62 -2.10
C ARG A 116 -12.82 -22.76 -1.20
N LYS A 117 -13.23 -22.52 0.05
CA LYS A 117 -12.48 -21.72 1.04
C LYS A 117 -11.63 -22.61 1.93
N LYS A 118 -10.50 -22.10 2.43
CA LYS A 118 -9.59 -22.85 3.29
C LYS A 118 -10.28 -23.20 4.62
N HIS A 119 -10.26 -24.48 4.97
CA HIS A 119 -10.69 -24.98 6.27
C HIS A 119 -9.45 -25.18 7.14
N ALA A 120 -9.13 -24.21 8.00
CA ALA A 120 -8.06 -24.34 8.97
C ALA A 120 -8.60 -24.97 10.26
N ARG A 121 -8.07 -26.14 10.63
CA ARG A 121 -8.40 -26.79 11.91
C ARG A 121 -7.76 -25.98 13.03
N LYS A 122 -8.54 -25.65 14.06
CA LYS A 122 -8.00 -25.04 15.29
C LYS A 122 -7.49 -26.17 16.19
N GLU A 123 -6.26 -26.03 16.68
CA GLU A 123 -5.73 -26.88 17.72
C GLU A 123 -6.59 -26.71 18.98
N LEU A 124 -6.96 -27.81 19.62
CA LEU A 124 -7.67 -27.75 20.89
C LEU A 124 -6.69 -27.21 21.96
N CYS A 125 -7.23 -26.47 22.93
CA CYS A 125 -6.43 -26.05 24.08
C CYS A 125 -5.86 -27.31 24.74
N GLY A 126 -4.55 -27.38 24.96
CA GLY A 126 -3.90 -28.54 25.59
C GLY A 126 -4.29 -28.77 27.06
N ALA A 127 -5.14 -27.90 27.61
CA ALA A 127 -5.74 -28.03 28.94
C ALA A 127 -7.18 -28.60 28.90
N TYR A 128 -7.65 -29.06 27.73
CA TYR A 128 -8.93 -29.77 27.56
C TYR A 128 -8.73 -31.28 27.65
#